data_AF-Q215U5-F1
#
_entry.id   AF-Q215U5-F1
#
_cell.length_a   1.000
_cell.length_b   1.000
_cell.length_c   1.000
_cell.angle_alpha   90.00
_cell.angle_beta   90.00
_cell.angle_gamma   90.00
#
_symmetry.space_group_name_H-M   'P 1'
#
loop_
_entity.id
_entity.type
_entity.pdbx_description
1 polymer ?
#
loop_
_entity_poly.entity_id
_entity_poly.type
_entity_poly.pdbx_seq_one_letter_code
_entity_poly.pdbx_strand_id
1 'polypeptide(L)'
;MPSKPYKHKEQYILRQIALQFGFGAALGAAFALVLLFKNMFGLHDMIADSVAPRTLEAWFVIGVSVHLGLGAALTAFLMLAADDG
;
A
#
# COMPACT_ATOMS: atom_id res chain seq x y z
N MET A 1 23.74 -32.27 -12.40
CA MET A 1 23.59 -31.11 -11.49
C MET A 1 22.11 -30.72 -11.46
N PRO A 2 21.33 -31.07 -10.43
CA PRO A 2 19.96 -30.59 -10.34
C PRO A 2 19.97 -29.10 -9.94
N SER A 3 19.44 -28.25 -10.82
CA SER A 3 19.34 -26.81 -10.63
C SER A 3 18.11 -26.44 -9.78
N LYS A 4 18.40 -26.00 -8.54
CA LYS A 4 17.74 -24.93 -7.75
C LYS A 4 16.23 -25.07 -7.42
N PRO A 5 15.87 -25.80 -6.35
CA PRO A 5 14.54 -25.70 -5.71
C PRO A 5 14.24 -24.29 -5.12
N TYR A 6 15.25 -23.45 -4.91
CA TYR A 6 15.11 -22.13 -4.31
C TYR A 6 14.32 -21.11 -5.16
N LYS A 7 14.36 -21.22 -6.49
CA LYS A 7 13.74 -20.23 -7.40
C LYS A 7 12.22 -20.18 -7.26
N HIS A 8 11.57 -21.32 -6.99
CA HIS A 8 10.12 -21.38 -6.79
C HIS A 8 9.68 -20.83 -5.44
N LYS A 9 10.47 -21.03 -4.38
CA LYS A 9 10.19 -20.47 -3.05
C LYS A 9 10.27 -18.94 -3.05
N GLU A 10 11.31 -18.39 -3.68
CA GLU A 10 11.51 -16.94 -3.78
C GLU A 10 10.37 -16.26 -4.57
N GLN A 11 9.96 -16.84 -5.70
CA GLN A 11 8.82 -16.33 -6.47
C GLN A 11 7.50 -16.37 -5.70
N TYR A 12 7.29 -17.41 -4.88
CA TYR A 12 6.12 -17.53 -4.02
C TYR A 12 6.09 -16.45 -2.93
N ILE A 13 7.23 -16.21 -2.27
CA ILE A 13 7.38 -15.17 -1.24
C ILE A 13 7.12 -13.78 -1.83
N LEU A 14 7.78 -13.47 -2.95
CA LEU A 14 7.59 -12.17 -3.63
C LEU A 14 6.14 -11.97 -4.06
N ARG A 15 5.47 -13.03 -4.54
CA ARG A 15 4.05 -12.98 -4.89
C ARG A 15 3.16 -12.73 -3.68
N GLN A 16 3.44 -13.34 -2.53
CA GLN A 16 2.67 -13.09 -1.32
C GLN A 16 2.84 -11.65 -0.81
N ILE A 17 4.07 -11.14 -0.80
CA ILE A 17 4.36 -9.75 -0.41
C ILE A 17 3.66 -8.77 -1.36
N ALA A 18 3.70 -9.03 -2.67
CA ALA A 18 3.03 -8.21 -3.67
C ALA A 18 1.49 -8.24 -3.50
N LEU A 19 0.91 -9.38 -3.15
CA LEU A 19 -0.52 -9.47 -2.85
C LEU A 19 -0.88 -8.66 -1.60
N GLN A 20 -0.09 -8.77 -0.53
CA GLN A 20 -0.31 -8.03 0.71
C GLN A 20 -0.13 -6.52 0.52
N PHE A 21 0.86 -6.11 -0.25
CA PHE A 21 1.01 -4.73 -0.71
C PHE A 21 -0.25 -4.26 -1.45
N GLY A 22 -0.75 -5.06 -2.41
CA GLY A 22 -1.94 -4.74 -3.17
C GLY A 22 -3.18 -4.57 -2.30
N PHE A 23 -3.40 -5.46 -1.32
CA PHE A 23 -4.49 -5.34 -0.37
C PHE A 23 -4.36 -4.11 0.52
N GLY A 24 -3.17 -3.86 1.08
CA GLY A 24 -2.90 -2.67 1.90
C GLY A 24 -3.09 -1.37 1.10
N ALA A 25 -2.63 -1.35 -0.15
CA ALA A 25 -2.78 -0.20 -1.03
C ALA A 25 -4.24 0.05 -1.44
N ALA A 26 -5.00 -1.01 -1.75
CA ALA A 26 -6.42 -0.89 -2.06
C ALA A 26 -7.22 -0.36 -0.85
N LEU A 27 -6.92 -0.86 0.35
CA LEU A 27 -7.56 -0.41 1.58
C LEU A 27 -7.17 1.03 1.91
N GLY A 28 -5.92 1.42 1.68
CA GLY A 28 -5.46 2.79 1.82
C GLY A 28 -6.11 3.75 0.82
N ALA A 29 -6.31 3.33 -0.43
CA ALA A 29 -7.02 4.14 -1.42
C ALA A 29 -8.48 4.37 -1.00
N ALA A 30 -9.18 3.31 -0.57
CA ALA A 30 -10.53 3.40 -0.07
C ALA A 30 -10.62 4.32 1.17
N PHE A 31 -9.67 4.19 2.09
CA PHE A 31 -9.59 5.04 3.28
C PHE A 31 -9.37 6.52 2.92
N ALA A 32 -8.43 6.81 2.02
CA ALA A 32 -8.14 8.17 1.58
C ALA A 32 -9.36 8.82 0.90
N LEU A 33 -10.08 8.07 0.07
CA LEU A 33 -11.32 8.55 -0.55
C LEU A 33 -12.41 8.85 0.48
N VAL A 34 -12.55 8.02 1.52
CA VAL A 34 -13.48 8.30 2.62
C VAL A 34 -13.11 9.58 3.38
N LEU A 35 -11.81 9.80 3.64
CA LEU A 35 -11.33 11.01 4.30
C LEU A 35 -11.68 12.28 3.49
N LEU A 36 -11.44 12.25 2.17
CA LEU A 36 -11.76 13.35 1.27
C LEU A 36 -13.26 13.56 1.15
N PHE A 37 -14.05 12.50 0.91
CA PHE A 37 -15.48 12.61 0.67
C PHE A 37 -16.26 13.09 1.90
N LYS A 38 -15.85 12.67 3.10
CA LYS A 38 -16.43 13.16 4.36
C LYS A 38 -15.87 14.51 4.79
N ASN A 39 -14.96 15.10 4.01
CA ASN A 39 -14.20 16.30 4.37
C ASN A 39 -13.67 16.24 5.81
N MET A 40 -13.14 15.07 6.20
CA MET A 40 -12.67 14.86 7.56
C MET A 40 -11.49 15.81 7.80
N PHE A 41 -11.50 16.50 8.94
CA PHE A 41 -10.48 17.49 9.28
C PHE A 41 -10.38 18.70 8.32
N GLY A 42 -11.39 18.93 7.47
CA GLY A 42 -11.34 20.00 6.45
C GLY A 42 -10.36 19.72 5.31
N LEU A 43 -9.96 18.46 5.11
CA LEU A 43 -8.96 18.07 4.11
C LEU A 43 -9.36 18.43 2.69
N HIS A 44 -10.63 18.24 2.31
CA HIS A 44 -11.09 18.56 0.97
C HIS A 44 -11.09 20.06 0.74
N ASP A 45 -11.53 20.85 1.72
CA ASP A 45 -11.51 22.32 1.61
C ASP A 45 -10.07 22.86 1.56
N MET A 46 -9.17 22.29 2.36
CA MET A 46 -7.75 22.66 2.36
C MET A 46 -7.07 22.34 1.03
N ILE A 47 -7.43 21.21 0.41
CA ILE A 47 -6.91 20.85 -0.92
C ILE A 47 -7.61 21.70 -2.01
N ALA A 48 -8.88 22.05 -1.87
CA ALA A 48 -9.60 22.89 -2.81
C ALA A 48 -9.03 24.31 -2.91
N ASP A 49 -8.48 24.85 -1.82
CA ASP A 49 -7.85 26.18 -1.77
C ASP A 49 -6.40 26.19 -2.31
N SER A 50 -5.87 25.03 -2.69
CA SER A 50 -4.50 24.92 -3.19
C SER A 50 -4.37 25.29 -4.68
N VAL A 51 -3.13 25.57 -5.12
CA VAL A 51 -2.82 25.97 -6.52
C VAL A 51 -3.18 24.88 -7.54
N ALA A 52 -3.18 23.61 -7.14
CA ALA A 52 -3.50 22.48 -8.00
C ALA A 52 -4.29 21.38 -7.25
N PRO A 53 -5.59 21.60 -6.99
CA PRO A 53 -6.38 20.74 -6.11
C PRO A 53 -6.42 19.28 -6.56
N ARG A 54 -6.74 19.02 -7.83
CA ARG A 54 -6.83 17.65 -8.37
C ARG A 54 -5.51 16.89 -8.30
N THR A 55 -4.40 17.59 -8.50
CA THR A 55 -3.06 16.99 -8.41
C THR A 55 -2.76 16.60 -6.97
N LEU A 56 -3.08 17.46 -6.01
CA LEU A 56 -2.89 17.20 -4.59
C LEU A 56 -3.81 16.11 -4.05
N GLU A 57 -5.07 16.03 -4.50
CA GLU A 57 -5.96 14.92 -4.18
C GLU A 57 -5.38 13.58 -4.65
N ALA A 58 -4.89 13.52 -5.88
CA ALA A 58 -4.26 12.32 -6.41
C ALA A 58 -3.02 11.91 -5.61
N TRP A 59 -2.14 12.87 -5.28
CA TRP A 59 -0.96 12.61 -4.47
C TRP A 59 -1.30 12.19 -3.04
N PHE A 60 -2.34 12.76 -2.45
CA PHE A 60 -2.82 12.37 -1.13
C PHE A 60 -3.30 10.91 -1.14
N VAL A 61 -4.15 10.55 -2.11
CA VAL A 61 -4.63 9.16 -2.26
C VAL A 61 -3.47 8.20 -2.50
N ILE A 62 -2.55 8.53 -3.42
CA ILE A 62 -1.36 7.72 -3.69
C ILE A 62 -0.50 7.56 -2.43
N GLY A 63 -0.24 8.66 -1.72
CA GLY A 63 0.57 8.67 -0.52
C GLY A 63 0.01 7.76 0.57
N VAL A 64 -1.28 7.90 0.89
CA VAL A 64 -1.96 7.06 1.89
C VAL A 64 -1.98 5.58 1.45
N SER A 65 -2.26 5.32 0.17
CA SER A 65 -2.29 3.96 -0.39
C SER A 65 -0.92 3.29 -0.30
N VAL A 66 0.14 3.96 -0.73
CA VAL A 66 1.51 3.43 -0.67
C VAL A 66 1.94 3.21 0.77
N HIS A 67 1.58 4.11 1.70
CA HIS A 67 1.95 3.96 3.10
C HIS A 67 1.35 2.70 3.73
N LEU A 68 0.05 2.47 3.53
CA LEU A 68 -0.64 1.28 4.03
C LEU A 68 -0.22 0.01 3.28
N GLY A 69 0.01 0.10 1.97
CA GLY A 69 0.55 -1.00 1.16
C GLY A 69 1.94 -1.43 1.64
N LEU A 70 2.86 -0.49 1.86
CA LEU A 70 4.20 -0.78 2.36
C LEU A 70 4.15 -1.38 3.76
N GLY A 71 3.30 -0.86 4.64
CA GLY A 71 3.08 -1.44 5.97
C GLY A 71 2.66 -2.90 5.89
N ALA A 72 1.63 -3.21 5.11
CA ALA A 72 1.13 -4.57 4.92
C ALA A 72 2.20 -5.49 4.30
N ALA A 73 2.95 -5.01 3.31
CA ALA A 73 4.03 -5.74 2.67
C ALA A 73 5.16 -6.08 3.65
N LEU A 74 5.57 -5.12 4.48
CA LEU A 74 6.59 -5.31 5.51
C LEU A 74 6.12 -6.28 6.59
N THR A 75 4.87 -6.17 7.05
CA THR A 75 4.31 -7.12 8.00
C THR A 75 4.30 -8.54 7.44
N ALA A 76 3.87 -8.71 6.19
CA ALA A 76 3.89 -10.00 5.51
C ALA A 76 5.30 -10.56 5.39
N PHE A 77 6.27 -9.71 5.00
CA PHE A 77 7.68 -10.09 4.91
C PHE A 77 8.24 -10.54 6.28
N LEU A 78 7.96 -9.79 7.35
CA LEU A 78 8.42 -10.14 8.70
C LEU A 78 7.81 -11.45 9.20
N MET A 79 6.52 -11.69 8.92
CA MET A 79 5.84 -12.92 9.31
C MET A 79 6.39 -14.13 8.56
N LEU A 80 6.61 -14.00 7.25
CA LEU A 80 7.26 -15.02 6.43
C LEU A 80 8.69 -15.32 6.89
N ALA A 81 9.45 -14.31 7.29
CA ALA A 81 10.80 -14.48 7.82
C ALA A 81 10.82 -15.16 9.19
N ALA A 82 9.80 -14.91 10.03
CA ALA A 82 9.64 -15.57 11.32
C ALA A 82 9.22 -17.04 11.20
N ASP A 83 8.37 -17.38 10.22
CA ASP A 83 7.93 -18.75 9.96
C ASP A 83 9.01 -19.63 9.30
N ASP A 84 10.00 -19.02 8.63
CA ASP A 84 11.14 -19.70 7.98
C ASP A 84 12.33 -19.95 8.93
N GLY A 85 12.28 -19.45 10.18
CA GLY A 85 13.35 -19.50 11.18
C GLY A 85 13.28 -20.67 12.17
#